data_AF-A0A090X7C0-F1
#
_entry.id   AF-A0A090X7C0-F1
#
_cell.length_a   1.000
_cell.length_b   1.000
_cell.length_c   1.000
_cell.angle_alpha   90.00
_cell.angle_beta   90.00
_cell.angle_gamma   90.00
#
_symmetry.space_group_name_H-M   'P 1'
#
loop_
_entity.id
_entity.type
_entity.pdbx_description
1 polymer ?
#
loop_
_entity_poly.entity_id
_entity_poly.type
_entity_poly.pdbx_seq_one_letter_code
_entity_poly.pdbx_strand_id
1 'polypeptide(L)' 'MIHGYDSKGYGVVTSNEKSAIKELAENEGILLDPVYSGRAFYGMLDHIKSQKTEKGANILFWHTGGLPANFYYSKELM' A
#
# COMPACT_ATOMS: atom_id res chain seq x y z
N MET A 1 -7.51 -14.09 -5.76
CA MET A 1 -7.10 -12.68 -5.93
C MET A 1 -7.95 -11.83 -4.99
N ILE A 2 -7.36 -10.79 -4.41
CA ILE A 2 -8.07 -9.81 -3.59
C ILE A 2 -8.54 -8.67 -4.50
N HIS A 3 -9.78 -8.22 -4.35
CA HIS A 3 -10.40 -7.17 -5.18
C HIS A 3 -10.95 -6.03 -4.30
N GLY A 4 -11.28 -4.90 -4.92
CA GLY A 4 -11.96 -3.77 -4.25
C GLY A 4 -11.07 -2.60 -3.85
N TYR A 5 -9.78 -2.63 -4.20
CA TYR A 5 -8.81 -1.58 -3.85
C TYR A 5 -8.45 -0.67 -5.04
N ASP A 6 -9.08 -0.86 -6.20
CA ASP A 6 -8.77 -0.19 -7.47
C ASP A 6 -9.94 0.65 -8.04
N SER A 7 -11.04 0.78 -7.29
CA SER A 7 -12.28 1.44 -7.75
C SER A 7 -12.12 2.90 -8.17
N LYS A 8 -11.09 3.60 -7.66
CA LYS A 8 -10.79 5.00 -8.04
C LYS A 8 -10.06 5.12 -9.39
N GLY A 9 -9.64 4.00 -9.97
CA GLY A 9 -8.91 3.96 -11.23
C GLY A 9 -7.39 3.89 -11.06
N TYR A 10 -6.72 3.74 -12.20
CA TYR A 10 -5.26 3.64 -12.29
C TYR A 10 -4.59 5.01 -12.07
N GLY A 11 -3.52 5.05 -11.29
CA GLY A 11 -2.77 6.28 -10.99
C GLY A 11 -3.48 7.30 -10.09
N VAL A 12 -4.71 7.00 -9.66
CA VAL A 12 -5.47 7.85 -8.72
C VAL A 12 -5.10 7.46 -7.29
N VAL A 13 -4.34 8.34 -6.63
CA VAL A 13 -3.88 8.16 -5.25
C VAL A 13 -5.00 8.53 -4.28
N THR A 14 -5.29 7.65 -3.33
CA THR A 14 -6.33 7.83 -2.32
C THR A 14 -5.71 7.96 -0.92
N SER A 15 -6.54 8.18 0.11
CA SER A 15 -6.09 8.13 1.51
C SER A 15 -5.50 6.77 1.90
N ASN A 16 -5.90 5.69 1.22
CA ASN A 16 -5.49 4.32 1.54
C ASN A 16 -4.03 4.08 1.19
N GLU A 17 -3.59 4.50 0.00
CA GLU A 17 -2.18 4.38 -0.39
C GLU A 17 -1.32 5.29 0.48
N LYS A 18 -1.77 6.53 0.75
CA LYS A 18 -1.04 7.47 1.62
C LYS A 18 -0.83 6.91 3.02
N SER A 19 -1.87 6.32 3.63
CA SER A 19 -1.77 5.76 4.98
C SER A 19 -0.84 4.54 5.01
N ALA A 20 -0.92 3.66 4.01
CA ALA A 20 -0.05 2.49 3.90
C ALA A 20 1.43 2.87 3.67
N ILE A 21 1.70 3.83 2.79
CA ILE A 21 3.06 4.36 2.56
C ILE A 21 3.61 4.93 3.87
N LYS A 22 2.81 5.76 4.56
CA LYS A 22 3.23 6.37 5.82
C LYS A 22 3.46 5.33 6.92
N GLU A 23 2.55 4.37 7.09
CA GLU A 23 2.65 3.31 8.10
C GLU A 23 3.93 2.49 7.90
N LEU A 24 4.25 2.07 6.68
CA LEU A 24 5.47 1.28 6.44
C LEU A 24 6.75 2.14 6.54
N ALA A 25 6.71 3.39 6.08
CA ALA A 25 7.85 4.29 6.16
C ALA A 25 8.22 4.64 7.61
N GLU A 26 7.23 4.91 8.45
CA GLU A 26 7.45 5.28 9.86
C GLU A 26 7.89 4.10 10.73
N ASN A 27 7.38 2.89 10.46
CA ASN A 27 7.70 1.72 11.27
C ASN A 27 8.97 0.98 10.81
N GLU A 28 9.21 0.90 9.49
CA GLU A 28 10.26 0.04 8.92
C GLU A 28 11.27 0.80 8.04
N GLY A 29 11.05 2.10 7.77
CA GLY A 29 11.92 2.89 6.89
C GLY A 29 11.85 2.47 5.41
N ILE A 30 10.83 1.72 5.00
CA ILE A 30 10.65 1.23 3.63
C ILE A 30 9.60 2.09 2.91
N LEU A 31 9.97 2.67 1.77
CA LEU A 31 9.10 3.51 0.96
C LEU A 31 8.42 2.72 -0.15
N LEU A 32 7.07 2.77 -0.15
CA LEU A 32 6.24 2.27 -1.24
C LEU A 32 5.89 3.40 -2.22
N ASP A 33 5.44 3.02 -3.41
CA ASP A 33 4.90 3.91 -4.43
C ASP A 33 3.36 4.07 -4.31
N PRO A 34 2.80 5.22 -4.73
CA PRO A 34 1.38 5.51 -4.57
C PRO A 34 0.47 4.89 -5.64
N VAL A 35 1.02 4.23 -6.66
CA VAL A 35 0.24 3.62 -7.75
C VAL A 35 0.05 2.13 -7.52
N TYR A 36 1.10 1.40 -7.12
CA TYR A 36 1.07 -0.06 -7.01
C TYR A 36 1.28 -0.58 -5.59
N SER A 37 2.49 -0.44 -5.09
CA SER A 37 2.96 -1.11 -3.88
C SER A 37 2.28 -0.56 -2.63
N GLY A 38 1.98 0.74 -2.57
CA GLY A 38 1.15 1.35 -1.52
C GLY A 38 -0.27 0.78 -1.48
N ARG A 39 -0.89 0.59 -2.65
CA ARG A 39 -2.24 0.01 -2.77
C ARG A 39 -2.26 -1.46 -2.39
N ALA A 40 -1.28 -2.23 -2.87
CA ALA A 40 -1.14 -3.64 -2.53
C ALA A 40 -0.90 -3.83 -1.02
N PHE A 41 -0.05 -2.99 -0.42
CA PHE A 41 0.24 -3.04 1.01
C PHE A 41 -0.99 -2.68 1.84
N TYR A 42 -1.73 -1.63 1.46
CA TYR A 42 -3.00 -1.31 2.09
C TYR A 42 -3.98 -2.48 2.03
N GLY A 43 -4.14 -3.09 0.85
CA GLY A 43 -5.02 -4.24 0.67
C GLY A 43 -4.63 -5.43 1.56
N MET A 44 -3.33 -5.69 1.72
CA MET A 44 -2.82 -6.70 2.65
C MET A 44 -3.18 -6.36 4.10
N LEU A 45 -2.89 -5.13 4.56
CA LEU A 45 -3.19 -4.69 5.93
C LEU A 45 -4.69 -4.76 6.25
N ASP A 46 -5.53 -4.31 5.33
CA ASP A 46 -6.99 -4.35 5.48
C ASP A 46 -7.50 -5.81 5.55
N HIS A 47 -6.92 -6.73 4.78
CA HIS A 47 -7.25 -8.16 4.84
C HIS A 47 -6.86 -8.81 6.18
N ILE A 48 -5.70 -8.43 6.73
CA ILE A 48 -5.24 -8.88 8.04
C ILE A 48 -6.16 -8.32 9.14
N LYS A 49 -6.43 -7.00 9.11
CA LYS A 49 -7.28 -6.30 10.09
C LYS A 49 -8.73 -6.81 10.08
N SER A 50 -9.25 -7.19 8.92
CA SER A 50 -10.60 -7.78 8.77
C SER A 50 -10.69 -9.28 9.11
N GLN A 51 -9.65 -9.87 9.72
CA GLN A 51 -9.60 -11.29 10.12
C GLN A 51 -9.86 -12.28 8.98
N LYS A 52 -9.59 -11.87 7.74
CA LYS A 52 -9.65 -12.75 6.56
C LYS A 52 -8.37 -13.56 6.35
N THR A 53 -7.38 -13.34 7.20
CA THR A 53 -6.12 -14.10 7.26
C THR A 53 -6.07 -14.91 8.55
N GLU A 54 -5.57 -16.14 8.50
CA GLU A 54 -5.41 -16.99 9.69
C GLU A 54 -4.50 -16.33 10.72
N LYS A 55 -4.90 -16.38 12.00
CA LYS A 55 -4.12 -15.80 13.09
C LYS A 55 -2.77 -16.52 13.21
N GLY A 56 -1.68 -15.75 13.15
CA GLY A 56 -0.32 -16.30 13.24
C GLY A 56 0.23 -16.81 11.90
N ALA A 57 -0.47 -16.59 10.78
CA ALA A 57 0.07 -16.90 9.46
C ALA A 57 1.32 -16.05 9.16
N ASN A 58 2.31 -16.67 8.51
CA ASN A 58 3.45 -15.96 7.95
C ASN A 58 3.07 -15.38 6.58
N ILE A 59 3.19 -14.06 6.43
CA ILE A 59 2.77 -13.34 5.23
C ILE A 59 4.01 -12.74 4.55
N LEU A 60 4.24 -13.11 3.29
CA LEU A 60 5.26 -12.51 2.45
C LEU A 60 4.65 -11.37 1.63
N PHE A 61 5.06 -10.14 1.91
CA PHE A 61 4.77 -9.01 1.03
C PHE A 61 5.85 -8.90 -0.06
N TRP A 62 5.46 -8.98 -1.33
CA TRP A 62 6.37 -8.76 -2.44
C TRP A 62 6.44 -7.27 -2.78
N HIS A 63 7.48 -6.59 -2.32
CA HIS A 63 7.73 -5.19 -2.66
C HIS A 63 8.20 -5.06 -4.12
N THR A 64 7.28 -4.78 -5.04
CA THR A 64 7.56 -4.74 -6.50
C THR A 64 8.31 -3.50 -6.98
N GLY A 65 8.51 -2.48 -6.15
CA GLY A 65 9.27 -1.27 -6.49
C GLY A 65 8.36 -0.07 -6.75
N GLY A 66 8.69 0.75 -7.75
CA GLY A 66 7.90 1.94 -8.14
C GLY A 66 8.32 3.26 -7.49
N LEU A 67 9.32 3.23 -6.59
CA LEU A 67 9.80 4.38 -5.81
C LEU A 67 9.95 5.72 -6.59
N PRO A 68 10.45 5.75 -7.85
CA PRO A 68 10.55 7.01 -8.59
C PRO A 68 9.23 7.76 -8.78
N ALA A 69 8.07 7.09 -8.72
CA ALA A 69 6.76 7.74 -8.80
C ALA A 69 6.54 8.74 -7.65
N ASN A 70 7.18 8.55 -6.49
CA ASN A 70 7.02 9.43 -5.34
C ASN A 70 7.44 10.87 -5.63
N PHE A 71 8.41 11.08 -6.53
CA PHE A 71 8.84 12.43 -6.93
C PHE A 71 7.76 13.15 -7.74
N TYR A 72 7.05 12.43 -8.61
CA TYR A 72 5.93 12.97 -9.38
C TYR A 72 4.74 13.30 -8.46
N TYR A 73 4.39 12.40 -7.55
CA TYR A 73 3.26 12.53 -6.61
C TYR A 73 3.62 13.23 -5.29
N SER A 74 4.74 13.97 -5.25
CA SER A 74 5.27 14.52 -4.00
C SER A 74 4.28 15.45 -3.29
N LYS A 75 3.50 16.24 -4.04
CA LYS A 75 2.48 17.14 -3.47
C LYS A 75 1.29 16.39 -2.89
N GLU A 76 0.94 15.25 -3.47
CA GLU A 76 -0.13 14.40 -2.97
C GLU A 76 0.31 13.60 -1.73
N LEU A 77 1.60 13.31 -1.58
CA LEU A 77 2.15 12.54 -0.47
C LEU A 77 2.50 13.38 0.77
N MET A 78 2.69 14.69 0.62
CA MET A 78 2.83 15.66 1.72
C MET A 78 1.47 15.98 2.35
#